data_AF-A0A2K1Q3Z3-F1
#
_entry.id   AF-A0A2K1Q3Z3-F1
#
_cell.length_a   1.000
_cell.length_b   1.000
_cell.length_c   1.000
_cell.angle_alpha   90.00
_cell.angle_beta   90.00
_cell.angle_gamma   90.00
#
_symmetry.space_group_name_H-M   'P 1'
#
loop_
_entity.id
_entity.type
_entity.pdbx_description
1 polymer ?
#
loop_
_entity_poly.entity_id
_entity_poly.type
_entity_poly.pdbx_seq_one_letter_code
_entity_poly.pdbx_strand_id
1 'polypeptide(L)'
;MNNPAPVPHPGYVNAHPYIEPVSRLFTELGAQDACLQMQELAIVHLEKSAQAMNAQMNDYLKLLYISNNIPRGTYSFDEMREKIYASFVSLTYTMFEKCIKQCNWLYQQKIPLNTWKTTLQGGVALHPLDQLTYNTSTEQKLALTAPPEHKLLEYYRRVRIASVHLDDETRQAAERAFADLTPTDHQHFQSYAHIYGAPNPPGMLSFQDFKLYTRAIKYYINVVNDMCS
;
A
#
# COMPACT_ATOMS: atom_id res chain seq x y z
N MET A 1 6.23 -8.78 35.97
CA MET A 1 6.49 -7.64 35.07
C MET A 1 5.15 -7.23 34.49
N ASN A 2 4.63 -6.07 34.88
CA ASN A 2 3.40 -5.54 34.28
C ASN A 2 3.76 -5.07 32.88
N ASN A 3 3.30 -5.78 31.85
CA ASN A 3 3.31 -5.22 30.51
C ASN A 3 2.44 -3.95 30.57
N PRO A 4 2.96 -2.77 30.19
CA PRO A 4 2.10 -1.61 30.03
C PRO A 4 1.01 -1.98 29.03
N ALA A 5 -0.23 -1.66 29.37
CA ALA A 5 -1.35 -1.84 28.45
C ALA A 5 -0.99 -1.12 27.14
N PRO A 6 -1.11 -1.79 25.98
CA PRO A 6 -0.80 -1.15 24.70
C PRO A 6 -1.69 0.10 24.58
N VAL A 7 -1.06 1.26 24.45
CA VAL A 7 -1.77 2.51 24.17
C VAL A 7 -2.47 2.28 22.83
N PRO A 8 -3.81 2.45 22.75
CA PRO A 8 -4.50 2.28 21.48
C PRO A 8 -3.99 3.35 20.51
N HIS A 9 -3.22 2.92 19.51
CA HIS A 9 -2.85 3.77 18.40
C HIS A 9 -4.11 4.07 17.57
N PRO A 10 -4.31 5.32 17.11
CA PRO A 10 -5.43 5.64 16.23
C PRO A 10 -5.50 4.65 15.06
N GLY A 11 -6.70 4.14 14.78
CA GLY A 11 -6.92 3.16 13.72
C GLY A 11 -6.64 1.69 14.08
N TYR A 12 -6.38 1.32 15.34
CA TYR A 12 -6.31 -0.10 15.76
C TYR A 12 -7.64 -0.67 16.25
N VAL A 13 -8.58 0.19 16.61
CA VAL A 13 -9.93 -0.14 17.08
C VAL A 13 -10.88 0.85 16.41
N ASN A 14 -12.06 0.39 15.99
CA ASN A 14 -13.07 1.28 15.42
C ASN A 14 -14.00 1.81 16.50
N ALA A 15 -14.34 3.09 16.40
CA ALA A 15 -15.42 3.66 17.20
C ALA A 15 -16.80 3.20 16.70
N HIS A 16 -16.91 2.90 15.40
CA HIS A 16 -18.16 2.53 14.74
C HIS A 16 -18.07 1.20 13.96
N PRO A 17 -19.20 0.51 13.70
CA PRO A 17 -19.23 -0.61 12.75
C PRO A 17 -18.68 -0.21 11.39
N TYR A 18 -18.10 -1.16 10.65
CA TYR A 18 -17.59 -0.87 9.33
C TYR A 18 -18.70 -0.51 8.35
N ILE A 19 -18.56 0.64 7.69
CA ILE A 19 -19.33 0.96 6.50
C ILE A 19 -18.96 -0.01 5.36
N GLU A 20 -19.89 -0.27 4.45
CA GLU A 20 -19.74 -1.31 3.41
C GLU A 20 -18.42 -1.23 2.63
N PRO A 21 -17.96 -0.04 2.15
CA PRO A 21 -16.69 0.05 1.42
C PRO A 21 -15.49 -0.45 2.22
N VAL A 22 -15.46 -0.12 3.51
CA VAL A 22 -14.38 -0.49 4.43
C VAL A 22 -14.38 -2.00 4.71
N SER A 23 -15.56 -2.56 4.97
CA SER A 23 -15.73 -4.00 5.19
C SER A 23 -15.29 -4.82 3.96
N ARG A 24 -15.68 -4.36 2.75
CA ARG A 24 -15.26 -4.97 1.50
C ARG A 24 -13.75 -4.88 1.30
N LEU A 25 -13.14 -3.72 1.56
CA LEU A 25 -11.69 -3.56 1.46
C LEU A 25 -10.93 -4.54 2.35
N PHE A 26 -11.37 -4.77 3.60
CA PHE A 26 -10.74 -5.74 4.50
C PHE A 26 -10.72 -7.15 3.91
N THR A 27 -11.82 -7.55 3.29
CA THR A 27 -11.93 -8.85 2.62
C THR A 27 -11.02 -8.93 1.40
N GLU A 28 -11.04 -7.90 0.54
CA GLU A 28 -10.21 -7.83 -0.67
C GLU A 28 -8.71 -7.83 -0.31
N LEU A 29 -8.29 -7.08 0.71
CA LEU A 29 -6.91 -7.06 1.21
C LEU A 29 -6.49 -8.42 1.77
N GLY A 30 -7.36 -9.11 2.52
CA GLY A 30 -7.07 -10.45 3.03
C GLY A 30 -6.80 -11.47 1.92
N ALA A 31 -7.58 -11.42 0.83
CA ALA A 31 -7.36 -12.25 -0.34
C ALA A 31 -6.04 -11.89 -1.06
N GLN A 32 -5.73 -10.60 -1.17
CA GLN A 32 -4.49 -10.11 -1.77
C GLN A 32 -3.26 -10.51 -0.94
N ASP A 33 -3.34 -10.43 0.39
CA ASP A 33 -2.32 -10.89 1.33
C ASP A 33 -1.97 -12.36 1.10
N ALA A 34 -2.97 -13.23 0.96
CA ALA A 34 -2.75 -14.65 0.72
C ALA A 34 -2.05 -14.90 -0.62
N CYS A 35 -2.43 -14.18 -1.68
CA CYS A 35 -1.82 -14.32 -3.00
C CYS A 35 -0.33 -13.97 -2.98
N LEU A 36 0.05 -12.84 -2.40
CA LEU A 36 1.47 -12.46 -2.32
C LEU A 36 2.25 -13.38 -1.38
N GLN A 37 1.71 -13.74 -0.22
CA GLN A 37 2.38 -14.67 0.69
C GLN A 37 2.69 -16.00 -0.03
N MET A 38 1.77 -16.51 -0.84
CA MET A 38 2.01 -17.70 -1.66
C MET A 38 3.11 -17.48 -2.70
N GLN A 39 3.13 -16.33 -3.39
CA GLN A 39 4.18 -16.03 -4.38
C GLN A 39 5.57 -15.88 -3.74
N GLU A 40 5.65 -15.22 -2.58
CA GLU A 40 6.91 -15.10 -1.82
C GLU A 40 7.40 -16.47 -1.36
N LEU A 41 6.52 -17.31 -0.81
CA LEU A 41 6.86 -18.68 -0.40
C LEU A 41 7.29 -19.53 -1.59
N ALA A 42 6.63 -19.41 -2.74
CA ALA A 42 6.98 -20.14 -3.95
C ALA A 42 8.39 -19.76 -4.44
N ILE A 43 8.72 -18.46 -4.48
CA ILE A 43 10.05 -18.00 -4.87
C ILE A 43 11.12 -18.53 -3.92
N VAL A 44 10.91 -18.39 -2.60
CA VAL A 44 11.85 -18.90 -1.59
C VAL A 44 12.05 -20.41 -1.71
N HIS A 45 10.98 -21.16 -2.03
CA HIS A 45 11.07 -22.60 -2.23
C HIS A 45 11.84 -22.96 -3.51
N LEU A 46 11.60 -22.26 -4.61
CA LEU A 46 12.31 -22.46 -5.87
C LEU A 46 13.80 -22.15 -5.75
N GLU A 47 14.18 -21.09 -5.03
CA GLU A 47 15.58 -20.76 -4.76
C GLU A 47 16.29 -21.85 -3.97
N LYS A 48 15.66 -22.32 -2.88
CA LYS A 48 16.22 -23.42 -2.07
C LYS A 48 16.37 -24.70 -2.89
N SER A 49 15.43 -24.96 -3.79
CA SER A 49 15.46 -26.14 -4.67
C SER A 49 16.58 -26.03 -5.71
N ALA A 50 16.76 -24.85 -6.32
CA ALA A 50 17.88 -24.58 -7.23
C ALA A 50 19.24 -24.80 -6.54
N GLN A 51 19.38 -24.28 -5.32
CA GLN A 51 20.58 -24.46 -4.49
C GLN A 51 20.83 -25.94 -4.17
N ALA A 52 19.80 -26.68 -3.76
CA ALA A 52 19.91 -28.10 -3.42
C ALA A 52 20.31 -28.98 -4.62
N MET A 53 19.99 -28.56 -5.84
CA MET A 53 20.34 -29.27 -7.07
C MET A 53 21.74 -28.93 -7.60
N ASN A 54 22.51 -28.06 -6.92
CA ASN A 54 23.77 -27.49 -7.41
C ASN A 54 23.68 -26.92 -8.84
N ALA A 55 22.48 -26.53 -9.26
CA ALA A 55 22.24 -25.96 -10.57
C ALA A 55 22.55 -24.47 -10.54
N GLN A 56 23.09 -23.93 -11.64
CA GLN A 56 23.05 -22.47 -11.80
C GLN A 56 21.58 -22.04 -11.88
N MET A 57 21.20 -21.01 -11.11
CA MET A 57 19.80 -20.58 -10.96
C MET A 57 19.09 -20.32 -12.30
N ASN A 58 19.82 -19.77 -13.26
CA ASN A 58 19.32 -19.50 -14.62
C ASN A 58 18.92 -20.80 -15.34
N ASP A 59 19.78 -21.82 -15.29
CA ASP A 59 19.52 -23.13 -15.91
C ASP A 59 18.33 -23.84 -15.25
N TYR A 60 18.23 -23.76 -13.92
CA TYR A 60 17.10 -24.33 -13.18
C TYR A 60 15.75 -23.71 -13.60
N LEU A 61 15.67 -22.38 -13.64
CA LEU A 61 14.45 -21.68 -14.06
C LEU A 61 14.10 -21.94 -15.52
N LYS A 62 15.11 -21.97 -16.40
CA LYS A 62 14.92 -22.30 -17.82
C LYS A 62 14.37 -23.71 -18.02
N LEU A 63 14.88 -24.70 -17.29
CA LEU A 63 14.35 -26.06 -17.31
C LEU A 63 12.90 -26.11 -16.84
N LEU A 64 12.58 -25.40 -15.75
CA LEU A 64 11.21 -25.31 -15.25
C LEU A 64 10.26 -24.70 -16.29
N TYR A 65 10.64 -23.61 -16.94
CA TYR A 65 9.82 -23.00 -17.99
C TYR A 65 9.59 -23.91 -19.18
N ILE A 66 10.63 -24.60 -19.65
CA ILE A 66 10.52 -25.58 -20.73
C ILE A 66 9.58 -26.71 -20.32
N SER A 67 9.75 -27.27 -19.13
CA SER A 67 8.91 -28.39 -18.64
C SER A 67 7.44 -28.03 -18.45
N ASN A 68 7.13 -26.74 -18.24
CA ASN A 68 5.77 -26.24 -18.06
C ASN A 68 5.23 -25.47 -19.29
N ASN A 69 5.91 -25.53 -20.45
CA ASN A 69 5.52 -24.83 -21.67
C ASN A 69 5.33 -23.31 -21.49
N ILE A 70 6.15 -22.67 -20.65
CA ILE A 70 6.14 -21.22 -20.44
C ILE A 70 7.10 -20.59 -21.47
N PRO A 71 6.58 -19.85 -22.47
CA PRO A 71 7.38 -19.45 -23.64
C PRO A 71 8.37 -18.32 -23.35
N ARG A 72 8.11 -17.50 -22.33
CA ARG A 72 8.96 -16.38 -21.91
C ARG A 72 8.82 -16.20 -20.40
N GLY A 73 9.93 -16.16 -19.69
CA GLY A 73 10.00 -15.83 -18.27
C GLY A 73 11.35 -15.20 -17.93
N THR A 74 11.45 -14.58 -16.77
CA THR A 74 12.74 -14.07 -16.26
C THR A 74 13.55 -15.22 -15.66
N TYR A 75 14.86 -15.21 -15.85
CA TYR A 75 15.77 -16.20 -15.28
C TYR A 75 16.46 -15.69 -14.00
N SER A 76 15.90 -14.64 -13.38
CA SER A 76 16.41 -14.01 -12.16
C SER A 76 15.30 -13.92 -11.12
N PHE A 77 15.53 -14.50 -9.93
CA PHE A 77 14.58 -14.37 -8.82
C PHE A 77 14.47 -12.92 -8.32
N ASP A 78 15.55 -12.15 -8.42
CA ASP A 78 15.53 -10.72 -8.05
C ASP A 78 14.61 -9.94 -8.98
N GLU A 79 14.69 -10.20 -10.28
CA GLU A 79 13.78 -9.59 -11.26
C GLU A 79 12.33 -10.06 -11.04
N MET A 80 12.10 -11.34 -10.73
CA MET A 80 10.76 -11.82 -10.36
C MET A 80 10.20 -11.04 -9.18
N ARG A 81 10.98 -10.92 -8.10
CA ARG A 81 10.59 -10.19 -6.89
C ARG A 81 10.28 -8.73 -7.17
N GLU A 82 11.16 -8.04 -7.90
CA GLU A 82 10.96 -6.65 -8.29
C GLU A 82 9.60 -6.46 -8.99
N LYS A 83 9.31 -7.28 -10.01
CA LYS A 83 8.05 -7.19 -10.76
C LYS A 83 6.84 -7.55 -9.92
N ILE A 84 6.96 -8.56 -9.07
CA ILE A 84 5.93 -8.96 -8.11
C ILE A 84 5.64 -7.76 -7.21
N TYR A 85 6.60 -7.26 -6.45
CA TYR A 85 6.38 -6.21 -5.46
C TYR A 85 5.82 -4.91 -6.07
N ALA A 86 6.31 -4.49 -7.24
CA ALA A 86 5.75 -3.34 -7.96
C ALA A 86 4.28 -3.57 -8.38
N SER A 87 3.95 -4.78 -8.84
CA SER A 87 2.58 -5.16 -9.17
C SER A 87 1.68 -5.16 -7.93
N PHE A 88 2.19 -5.59 -6.78
CA PHE A 88 1.43 -5.59 -5.53
C PHE A 88 1.12 -4.20 -5.02
N VAL A 89 2.08 -3.27 -5.02
CA VAL A 89 1.82 -1.87 -4.67
C VAL A 89 0.71 -1.32 -5.57
N SER A 90 0.77 -1.61 -6.87
CA SER A 90 -0.21 -1.16 -7.85
C SER A 90 -1.62 -1.71 -7.59
N LEU A 91 -1.75 -3.02 -7.39
CA LEU A 91 -3.03 -3.68 -7.12
C LEU A 91 -3.64 -3.26 -5.78
N THR A 92 -2.81 -3.23 -4.73
CA THR A 92 -3.21 -2.85 -3.37
C THR A 92 -3.72 -1.41 -3.34
N TYR A 93 -3.00 -0.51 -4.03
CA TYR A 93 -3.46 0.87 -4.17
C TYR A 93 -4.79 0.96 -4.92
N THR A 94 -5.01 0.19 -5.99
CA THR A 94 -6.29 0.22 -6.72
C THR A 94 -7.46 -0.21 -5.83
N MET A 95 -7.28 -1.21 -4.96
CA MET A 95 -8.28 -1.58 -3.97
C MET A 95 -8.55 -0.44 -2.97
N PHE A 96 -7.49 0.17 -2.45
CA PHE A 96 -7.60 1.31 -1.54
C PHE A 96 -8.31 2.51 -2.18
N GLU A 97 -7.90 2.90 -3.39
CA GLU A 97 -8.48 4.03 -4.12
C GLU A 97 -9.97 3.81 -4.39
N LYS A 98 -10.37 2.58 -4.77
CA LYS A 98 -11.77 2.19 -4.93
C LYS A 98 -12.56 2.38 -3.64
N CYS A 99 -12.01 1.94 -2.49
CA CYS A 99 -12.63 2.15 -1.19
C CYS A 99 -12.82 3.64 -0.89
N ILE A 100 -11.77 4.46 -1.06
CA ILE A 100 -11.84 5.90 -0.80
C ILE A 100 -12.85 6.60 -1.72
N LYS A 101 -12.93 6.23 -3.01
CA LYS A 101 -13.94 6.76 -3.94
C LYS A 101 -15.36 6.47 -3.45
N GLN A 102 -15.60 5.27 -2.91
CA GLN A 102 -16.90 4.91 -2.35
C GLN A 102 -17.18 5.64 -1.03
N CYS A 103 -16.18 5.82 -0.15
CA CYS A 103 -16.31 6.64 1.05
C CYS A 103 -16.63 8.10 0.70
N ASN A 104 -15.96 8.68 -0.31
CA ASN A 104 -16.27 10.02 -0.83
C ASN A 104 -17.73 10.12 -1.28
N TRP A 105 -18.23 9.12 -2.01
CA TRP A 105 -19.62 9.09 -2.47
C TRP A 105 -20.61 9.04 -1.29
N LEU A 106 -20.34 8.23 -0.26
CA LEU A 106 -21.17 8.17 0.95
C LEU A 106 -21.14 9.49 1.71
N TYR A 107 -19.97 10.10 1.84
CA TYR A 107 -19.81 11.36 2.55
C TYR A 107 -20.49 12.52 1.81
N GLN A 108 -20.39 12.57 0.49
CA GLN A 108 -21.07 13.56 -0.35
C GLN A 108 -22.58 13.60 -0.13
N GLN A 109 -23.21 12.47 0.22
CA GLN A 109 -24.65 12.43 0.50
C GLN A 109 -25.04 13.15 1.80
N LYS A 110 -24.08 13.36 2.71
CA LYS A 110 -24.28 14.01 4.01
C LYS A 110 -24.05 15.53 3.96
N ILE A 111 -23.57 16.07 2.84
CA ILE A 111 -23.21 17.48 2.67
C ILE A 111 -23.92 18.10 1.46
N PRO A 112 -24.09 19.44 1.40
CA PRO A 112 -24.73 20.08 0.25
C PRO A 112 -23.94 19.85 -1.05
N LEU A 113 -24.62 19.36 -2.10
CA LEU A 113 -24.03 18.94 -3.39
C LEU A 113 -23.06 19.96 -4.02
N ASN A 114 -23.31 21.27 -3.84
CA ASN A 114 -22.53 22.34 -4.48
C ASN A 114 -21.22 22.70 -3.74
N THR A 115 -20.89 21.99 -2.66
CA THR A 115 -19.71 22.29 -1.83
C THR A 115 -18.56 21.31 -2.05
N TRP A 116 -18.80 20.16 -2.69
CA TRP A 116 -17.77 19.16 -2.92
C TRP A 116 -16.82 19.57 -4.05
N LYS A 117 -15.55 19.77 -3.71
CA LYS A 117 -14.49 20.09 -4.66
C LYS A 117 -13.78 18.83 -5.14
N THR A 118 -13.75 18.66 -6.45
CA THR A 118 -12.99 17.61 -7.14
C THR A 118 -11.73 18.14 -7.83
N THR A 119 -11.58 19.46 -7.91
CA THR A 119 -10.46 20.14 -8.57
C THR A 119 -9.94 21.30 -7.72
N LEU A 120 -8.64 21.58 -7.84
CA LEU A 120 -8.00 22.78 -7.31
C LEU A 120 -8.24 24.00 -8.21
N GLN A 121 -7.92 25.19 -7.70
CA GLN A 121 -7.82 26.39 -8.52
C GLN A 121 -6.79 26.13 -9.64
N GLY A 122 -7.19 26.35 -10.89
CA GLY A 122 -6.38 26.00 -12.07
C GLY A 122 -6.76 24.69 -12.76
N GLY A 123 -7.80 23.98 -12.28
CA GLY A 123 -8.37 22.82 -12.99
C GLY A 123 -7.67 21.48 -12.73
N VAL A 124 -6.67 21.45 -11.86
CA VAL A 124 -5.97 20.21 -11.48
C VAL A 124 -6.92 19.32 -10.67
N ALA A 125 -7.13 18.09 -11.13
CA ALA A 125 -7.96 17.11 -10.44
C ALA A 125 -7.33 16.69 -9.11
N LEU A 126 -8.14 16.70 -8.04
CA LEU A 126 -7.76 16.19 -6.74
C LEU A 126 -7.79 14.67 -6.74
N HIS A 127 -6.78 14.06 -6.15
CA HIS A 127 -6.78 12.63 -5.90
C HIS A 127 -7.91 12.27 -4.89
N PRO A 128 -8.59 11.12 -4.98
CA PRO A 128 -9.69 10.75 -4.07
C PRO A 128 -9.41 10.96 -2.58
N LEU A 129 -8.22 10.62 -2.10
CA LEU A 129 -7.86 10.85 -0.70
C LEU A 129 -7.77 12.34 -0.37
N ASP A 130 -7.22 13.14 -1.28
CA ASP A 130 -7.16 14.60 -1.14
C ASP A 130 -8.55 15.23 -1.23
N GLN A 131 -9.46 14.67 -2.02
CA GLN A 131 -10.86 15.10 -2.04
C GLN A 131 -11.50 14.89 -0.67
N LEU A 132 -11.25 13.74 -0.02
CA LEU A 132 -11.79 13.49 1.32
C LEU A 132 -11.28 14.51 2.34
N THR A 133 -9.96 14.78 2.36
CA THR A 133 -9.36 15.72 3.31
C THR A 133 -9.69 17.18 3.01
N TYR A 134 -9.91 17.54 1.74
CA TYR A 134 -10.24 18.90 1.34
C TYR A 134 -11.69 19.28 1.67
N ASN A 135 -12.61 18.31 1.62
CA ASN A 135 -14.05 18.54 1.76
C ASN A 135 -14.61 18.19 3.15
N THR A 136 -13.74 17.94 4.13
CA THR A 136 -14.11 17.67 5.52
C THR A 136 -13.88 18.89 6.42
N SER A 137 -14.43 18.88 7.63
CA SER A 137 -14.21 19.95 8.61
C SER A 137 -12.73 20.03 8.99
N THR A 138 -12.29 21.15 9.59
CA THR A 138 -10.88 21.30 10.04
C THR A 138 -10.45 20.19 11.00
N GLU A 139 -11.33 19.79 11.91
CA GLU A 139 -11.06 18.71 12.87
C GLU A 139 -10.92 17.35 12.17
N GLN A 140 -11.85 17.02 11.28
CA GLN A 140 -11.81 15.78 10.51
C GLN A 140 -10.60 15.73 9.58
N LYS A 141 -10.27 16.86 8.93
CA LYS A 141 -9.07 16.98 8.11
C LYS A 141 -7.82 16.69 8.94
N LEU A 142 -7.72 17.27 10.14
CA LEU A 142 -6.61 17.01 11.04
C LEU A 142 -6.54 15.52 11.42
N ALA A 143 -7.66 14.89 11.76
CA ALA A 143 -7.72 13.47 12.07
C ALA A 143 -7.28 12.58 10.89
N LEU A 144 -7.60 12.96 9.65
CA LEU A 144 -7.18 12.25 8.44
C LEU A 144 -5.71 12.49 8.08
N THR A 145 -5.16 13.69 8.30
CA THR A 145 -3.80 14.03 7.86
C THR A 145 -2.71 13.84 8.92
N ALA A 146 -3.09 13.78 10.21
CA ALA A 146 -2.15 13.63 11.31
C ALA A 146 -1.45 12.26 11.39
N PRO A 147 -2.11 11.12 11.08
CA PRO A 147 -1.47 9.81 11.16
C PRO A 147 -0.30 9.70 10.15
N PRO A 148 0.85 9.11 10.55
CA PRO A 148 1.96 8.84 9.64
C PRO A 148 1.56 8.03 8.39
N GLU A 149 0.55 7.16 8.54
CA GLU A 149 -0.04 6.38 7.45
C GLU A 149 -0.49 7.27 6.28
N HIS A 150 -0.98 8.49 6.53
CA HIS A 150 -1.42 9.39 5.47
C HIS A 150 -0.28 9.68 4.47
N LYS A 151 0.90 10.02 5.00
CA LYS A 151 2.11 10.27 4.19
C LYS A 151 2.59 8.98 3.50
N LEU A 152 2.53 7.86 4.20
CA LEU A 152 2.94 6.56 3.66
C LEU A 152 2.06 6.12 2.48
N LEU A 153 0.74 6.37 2.56
CA LEU A 153 -0.19 6.11 1.46
C LEU A 153 0.11 7.00 0.25
N GLU A 154 0.43 8.28 0.47
CA GLU A 154 0.87 9.19 -0.60
C GLU A 154 2.20 8.73 -1.21
N TYR A 155 3.16 8.28 -0.39
CA TYR A 155 4.41 7.70 -0.86
C TYR A 155 4.16 6.50 -1.80
N TYR A 156 3.42 5.48 -1.36
CA TYR A 156 3.15 4.30 -2.19
C TYR A 156 2.26 4.61 -3.41
N ARG A 157 1.42 5.65 -3.35
CA ARG A 157 0.74 6.17 -4.54
C ARG A 157 1.72 6.67 -5.59
N ARG A 158 2.72 7.46 -5.19
CA ARG A 158 3.76 7.96 -6.10
C ARG A 158 4.61 6.83 -6.66
N VAL A 159 4.95 5.84 -5.84
CA VAL A 159 5.63 4.61 -6.30
C VAL A 159 4.83 3.89 -7.38
N ARG A 160 3.52 3.70 -7.20
CA ARG A 160 2.65 3.14 -8.25
C ARG A 160 2.74 3.95 -9.53
N ILE A 161 2.60 5.28 -9.43
CA ILE A 161 2.61 6.17 -10.60
C ILE A 161 3.94 6.02 -11.36
N ALA A 162 5.07 6.06 -10.66
CA ALA A 162 6.40 5.88 -11.25
C ALA A 162 6.62 4.47 -11.81
N SER A 163 5.94 3.44 -11.28
CA SER A 163 6.02 2.07 -11.80
C SER A 163 5.22 1.88 -13.10
N VAL A 164 4.16 2.67 -13.29
CA VAL A 164 3.27 2.60 -14.47
C VAL A 164 3.74 3.56 -15.57
N HIS A 165 4.21 4.74 -15.19
CA HIS A 165 4.70 5.78 -16.09
C HIS A 165 6.22 5.87 -15.91
N LEU A 166 6.97 5.37 -16.89
CA LEU A 166 8.43 5.29 -16.83
C LEU A 166 9.08 6.59 -17.33
N ASP A 167 8.75 7.71 -16.69
CA ASP A 167 9.32 9.02 -16.98
C ASP A 167 10.08 9.58 -15.77
N ASP A 168 11.04 10.48 -16.02
CA ASP A 168 11.90 11.01 -14.96
C ASP A 168 11.12 11.85 -13.93
N GLU A 169 10.04 12.51 -14.35
CA GLU A 169 9.25 13.38 -13.46
C GLU A 169 8.50 12.55 -12.41
N THR A 170 7.86 11.45 -12.82
CA THR A 170 7.14 10.56 -11.91
C THR A 170 8.09 9.83 -10.96
N ARG A 171 9.27 9.43 -11.43
CA ARG A 171 10.33 8.87 -10.56
C ARG A 171 10.77 9.89 -9.50
N GLN A 172 11.09 11.12 -9.90
CA GLN A 172 11.46 12.19 -8.95
C GLN A 172 10.33 12.52 -7.96
N ALA A 173 9.07 12.42 -8.38
CA ALA A 173 7.94 12.59 -7.48
C ALA A 173 7.87 11.49 -6.40
N ALA A 174 8.16 10.24 -6.76
CA ALA A 174 8.23 9.13 -5.81
C ALA A 174 9.42 9.26 -4.84
N GLU A 175 10.58 9.69 -5.35
CA GLU A 175 11.77 9.94 -4.52
C GLU A 175 11.53 11.07 -3.51
N ARG A 176 10.90 12.18 -3.93
CA ARG A 176 10.51 13.27 -3.03
C ARG A 176 9.53 12.79 -1.95
N ALA A 177 8.49 12.05 -2.32
CA ALA A 177 7.52 11.53 -1.37
C ALA A 177 8.15 10.55 -0.36
N PHE A 178 9.18 9.79 -0.76
CA PHE A 178 9.98 8.98 0.16
C PHE A 178 10.79 9.87 1.13
N ALA A 179 11.44 10.92 0.61
CA ALA A 179 12.24 11.84 1.42
C ALA A 179 11.40 12.67 2.42
N ASP A 180 10.12 12.87 2.15
CA ASP A 180 9.18 13.54 3.06
C ASP A 180 8.78 12.69 4.28
N LEU A 181 9.11 11.39 4.28
CA LEU A 181 8.96 10.52 5.44
C LEU A 181 10.05 10.84 6.46
N THR A 182 9.65 11.36 7.61
CA THR A 182 10.58 11.83 8.64
C THR A 182 11.15 10.65 9.44
N PRO A 183 12.27 10.85 10.18
CA PRO A 183 12.78 9.83 11.09
C PRO A 183 11.74 9.32 12.10
N THR A 184 10.84 10.20 12.56
CA THR A 184 9.72 9.83 13.46
C THR A 184 8.69 8.95 12.75
N ASP A 185 8.38 9.23 11.48
CA ASP A 185 7.50 8.38 10.67
C ASP A 185 8.12 6.98 10.52
N HIS A 186 9.42 6.91 10.21
CA HIS A 186 10.15 5.64 10.13
C HIS A 186 10.13 4.85 11.46
N GLN A 187 10.37 5.51 12.60
CA GLN A 187 10.29 4.87 13.92
C GLN A 187 8.89 4.33 14.21
N HIS A 188 7.85 5.08 13.84
CA HIS A 188 6.46 4.65 13.96
C HIS A 188 6.21 3.37 13.15
N PHE A 189 6.63 3.31 11.89
CA PHE A 189 6.45 2.11 11.05
C PHE A 189 7.27 0.91 11.53
N GLN A 190 8.47 1.14 12.08
CA GLN A 190 9.30 0.10 12.67
C GLN A 190 8.76 -0.45 14.00
N SER A 191 7.82 0.26 14.64
CA SER A 191 7.09 -0.27 15.81
C SER A 191 6.12 -1.40 15.44
N TYR A 192 5.79 -1.55 14.15
CA TYR A 192 4.89 -2.58 13.68
C TYR A 192 5.56 -3.96 13.73
N ALA A 193 4.86 -4.91 14.36
CA ALA A 193 5.33 -6.27 14.47
C ALA A 193 5.67 -6.83 13.08
N HIS A 194 6.86 -7.42 12.97
CA HIS A 194 7.39 -8.02 11.76
C HIS A 194 7.73 -7.05 10.62
N ILE A 195 7.85 -5.74 10.89
CA ILE A 195 8.37 -4.72 9.97
C ILE A 195 9.74 -4.27 10.48
N TYR A 196 10.82 -4.58 9.75
CA TYR A 196 12.19 -4.31 10.20
C TYR A 196 13.02 -3.44 9.25
N GLY A 197 12.56 -3.27 8.01
CA GLY A 197 13.34 -2.62 6.96
C GLY A 197 12.47 -1.98 5.89
N ALA A 198 11.30 -1.47 6.26
CA ALA A 198 10.42 -0.71 5.39
C ALA A 198 9.99 0.58 6.12
N PRO A 199 9.60 1.65 5.40
CA PRO A 199 9.53 1.75 3.93
C PRO A 199 10.93 1.83 3.28
N ASN A 200 11.08 1.22 2.10
CA ASN A 200 12.27 1.31 1.26
C ASN A 200 12.12 2.38 0.19
N PRO A 201 13.21 2.93 -0.38
CA PRO A 201 13.14 3.89 -1.47
C PRO A 201 12.53 3.29 -2.76
N PRO A 202 12.04 4.13 -3.69
CA PRO A 202 11.55 3.67 -4.99
C PRO A 202 12.58 2.79 -5.70
N GLY A 203 12.14 1.68 -6.29
CA GLY A 203 13.01 0.72 -6.97
C GLY A 203 13.73 -0.29 -6.07
N MET A 204 13.67 -0.13 -4.74
CA MET A 204 14.19 -1.11 -3.77
C MET A 204 13.07 -1.74 -2.93
N LEU A 205 11.87 -1.82 -3.51
CA LEU A 205 10.71 -2.41 -2.83
C LEU A 205 11.01 -3.85 -2.44
N SER A 206 10.53 -4.24 -1.26
CA SER A 206 10.67 -5.58 -0.73
C SER A 206 9.33 -6.13 -0.24
N PHE A 207 9.31 -7.40 0.15
CA PHE A 207 8.15 -7.96 0.85
C PHE A 207 7.80 -7.24 2.17
N GLN A 208 8.76 -6.52 2.78
CA GLN A 208 8.49 -5.70 3.97
C GLN A 208 7.62 -4.49 3.64
N ASP A 209 7.82 -3.86 2.48
CA ASP A 209 7.00 -2.74 2.00
C ASP A 209 5.56 -3.16 1.81
N PHE A 210 5.34 -4.34 1.27
CA PHE A 210 4.00 -4.89 1.14
C PHE A 210 3.30 -5.03 2.51
N LYS A 211 3.95 -5.71 3.47
CA LYS A 211 3.38 -5.93 4.80
C LYS A 211 3.09 -4.60 5.51
N LEU A 212 4.01 -3.64 5.37
CA LEU A 212 3.83 -2.30 5.90
C LEU A 212 2.62 -1.62 5.24
N TYR A 213 2.52 -1.66 3.92
CA TYR A 213 1.48 -0.98 3.17
C TYR A 213 0.08 -1.54 3.45
N THR A 214 -0.11 -2.86 3.44
CA THR A 214 -1.43 -3.44 3.72
C THR A 214 -1.85 -3.22 5.18
N ARG A 215 -0.91 -3.29 6.11
CA ARG A 215 -1.15 -2.94 7.52
C ARG A 215 -1.52 -1.47 7.68
N ALA A 216 -0.79 -0.56 7.04
CA ALA A 216 -1.06 0.87 7.06
C ALA A 216 -2.45 1.19 6.48
N ILE A 217 -2.86 0.54 5.38
CA ILE A 217 -4.21 0.69 4.83
C ILE A 217 -5.25 0.23 5.85
N LYS A 218 -5.09 -0.96 6.45
CA LYS A 218 -6.03 -1.49 7.46
C LYS A 218 -6.20 -0.54 8.64
N TYR A 219 -5.15 0.15 9.07
CA TYR A 219 -5.25 1.15 10.14
C TYR A 219 -5.84 2.46 9.68
N TYR A 220 -5.39 2.96 8.54
CA TYR A 220 -5.83 4.24 8.04
C TYR A 220 -7.32 4.21 7.67
N ILE A 221 -7.84 3.11 7.13
CA ILE A 221 -9.26 3.06 6.82
C ILE A 221 -10.13 3.08 8.07
N ASN A 222 -9.61 2.70 9.25
CA ASN A 222 -10.40 2.73 10.49
C ASN A 222 -10.63 4.20 10.87
N VAL A 223 -9.61 5.05 10.67
CA VAL A 223 -9.74 6.51 10.76
C VAL A 223 -10.77 7.02 9.76
N VAL A 224 -10.70 6.58 8.50
CA VAL A 224 -11.69 6.96 7.47
C VAL A 224 -13.10 6.50 7.86
N ASN A 225 -13.25 5.27 8.37
CA ASN A 225 -14.52 4.70 8.80
C ASN A 225 -15.17 5.55 9.88
N ASP A 226 -14.41 5.89 10.91
CA ASP A 226 -14.92 6.67 12.03
C ASP A 226 -15.31 8.10 11.61
N MET A 227 -14.66 8.66 10.58
CA MET A 227 -15.03 9.96 10.01
C MET A 227 -16.23 9.90 9.04
N CYS A 228 -16.44 8.76 8.36
CA CYS A 228 -17.49 8.59 7.37
C CYS A 228 -18.77 7.94 7.90
N SER A 229 -18.72 7.30 9.08
CA SER A 229 -19.89 6.72 9.78
C SER A 229 -20.92 7.80 10.14
#